data_AF-A0A0G2FNC6-F1
#
_entry.id   AF-A0A0G2FNC6-F1
#
_cell.length_a   1.000
_cell.length_b   1.000
_cell.length_c   1.000
_cell.angle_alpha   90.00
_cell.angle_beta   90.00
_cell.angle_gamma   90.00
#
_symmetry.space_group_name_H-M   'P 1'
#
loop_
_entity.id
_entity.type
_entity.pdbx_description
1 polymer ?
#
loop_
_entity_poly.entity_id
_entity_poly.type
_entity_poly.pdbx_seq_one_letter_code
_entity_poly.pdbx_strand_id
1 'polypeptide(L)'
;MANRQSLSDRSIFVLRQTIDYFDNFWKTLTEWQPHDRVSIFQRLRIPYWSPARPDPALLGGDQRQQQQQAGQGRNVPFHVGTRSDTGGASALQDQMRRFFESQGYTFVKVLGAGSQGTAVLFEHAGQKVVVKWSTELPAMATEMWAMRKMVGARHIVQRKWRPGMIETGWDNDSNMMDTILTLEHTYEEELQRALGPGVPLMGLLRKISQQQAYLKDSELWRVFLCLFRACVALTYPGQWAPPGFVPTDDNDAATREEFVPTDAAGAALPTDLGILNFDMNDRNIMIGDFGGGGGNVGGPGGPGHPHDQVPVVKVGDLGVITRLLPRHRGDFFVLVAGRVRGNMWYHFPEQFTETWKSVGGMESLAADDVAGKYGWTSNLWQVGRLMTIMITRMLPDVPPACTQGRITKPDGTAQTVWTYSGHLLGSEFDHYDPLLRSTVAWCMAHRPADRPGILELERLIAAAAAVDRSGAEAEGRVSIASLLGEPPAAAQDPPPAPAPPRPAAGPDGRGGRGGGDGGGFGGGRGGGRGARGDGGRGGSRGGGPGGGGPRGGGRGGGGDRGRGGGNRGGRGRGGRGAPR
;
A
#
# COMPACT_ATOMS: atom_id res chain seq x y z
N MET A 1 11.00 -38.15 -12.21
CA MET A 1 10.06 -37.86 -13.31
C MET A 1 8.72 -37.48 -12.67
N ALA A 2 8.47 -36.18 -12.49
CA ALA A 2 7.25 -35.70 -11.85
C ALA A 2 6.16 -35.46 -12.91
N ASN A 3 4.93 -35.89 -12.58
CA ASN A 3 3.73 -35.85 -13.42
C ASN A 3 3.56 -34.54 -14.21
N ARG A 4 3.71 -34.60 -15.54
CA ARG A 4 3.06 -33.67 -16.47
C ARG A 4 1.56 -34.01 -16.47
N GLN A 5 0.81 -33.57 -15.46
CA GLN A 5 -0.64 -33.52 -15.62
C GLN A 5 -0.91 -32.52 -16.75
N SER A 6 -1.49 -33.00 -17.84
CA SER A 6 -2.02 -32.13 -18.89
C SER A 6 -2.92 -31.11 -18.23
N LEU A 7 -2.66 -29.82 -18.49
CA LEU A 7 -3.56 -28.74 -18.09
C LEU A 7 -4.98 -29.14 -18.53
N SER A 8 -5.95 -29.05 -17.63
CA SER A 8 -7.35 -29.30 -18.02
C SER A 8 -7.75 -28.36 -19.15
N ASP A 9 -8.68 -28.76 -20.02
CA ASP A 9 -9.18 -27.89 -21.11
C ASP A 9 -9.66 -26.53 -20.57
N ARG A 10 -10.19 -26.50 -19.34
CA ARG A 10 -10.59 -25.27 -18.64
C ARG A 10 -9.40 -24.38 -18.28
N SER A 11 -8.30 -24.97 -17.82
CA SER A 11 -7.05 -24.25 -17.52
C SER A 11 -6.41 -23.68 -18.80
N ILE A 12 -6.45 -24.44 -19.89
CA ILE A 12 -5.99 -24.00 -21.21
C ILE A 12 -6.87 -22.85 -21.72
N PHE A 13 -8.19 -22.95 -21.55
CA PHE A 13 -9.13 -21.88 -21.93
C PHE A 13 -8.87 -20.59 -21.14
N VAL A 14 -8.78 -20.65 -19.81
CA VAL A 14 -8.50 -19.46 -18.98
C VAL A 14 -7.15 -18.86 -19.33
N LEU A 15 -6.12 -19.69 -19.49
CA LEU A 15 -4.79 -19.24 -19.91
C LEU A 15 -4.86 -18.49 -21.25
N ARG A 16 -5.56 -19.06 -22.23
CA ARG A 16 -5.73 -18.44 -23.54
C ARG A 16 -6.49 -17.12 -23.44
N GLN A 17 -7.56 -17.05 -22.64
CA GLN A 17 -8.28 -15.79 -22.38
C GLN A 17 -7.40 -14.72 -21.71
N THR A 18 -6.50 -15.11 -20.80
CA THR A 18 -5.55 -14.18 -20.17
C THR A 18 -4.42 -13.75 -21.12
N ILE A 19 -3.95 -14.66 -21.98
CA ILE A 19 -2.97 -14.32 -23.03
C ILE A 19 -3.61 -13.36 -24.04
N ASP A 20 -4.81 -13.68 -24.50
CA ASP A 20 -5.58 -12.90 -25.46
C ASP A 20 -6.14 -11.61 -24.83
N TYR A 21 -6.12 -11.45 -23.49
CA TYR A 21 -6.65 -10.27 -22.81
C TYR A 21 -6.01 -8.99 -23.34
N PHE A 22 -4.67 -8.96 -23.44
CA PHE A 22 -3.98 -7.77 -23.91
C PHE A 22 -4.17 -7.54 -25.40
N ASP A 23 -4.13 -8.58 -26.22
CA ASP A 23 -4.38 -8.44 -27.65
C ASP A 23 -5.79 -7.91 -27.92
N ASN A 24 -6.79 -8.46 -27.24
CA ASN A 24 -8.15 -7.95 -27.31
C ASN A 24 -8.23 -6.55 -26.72
N PHE A 25 -7.55 -6.28 -25.61
CA PHE A 25 -7.57 -4.98 -24.95
C PHE A 25 -7.02 -3.87 -25.83
N TRP A 26 -5.82 -4.06 -26.39
CA TRP A 26 -5.20 -3.07 -27.27
C TRP A 26 -6.07 -2.84 -28.49
N LYS A 27 -6.58 -3.90 -29.12
CA LYS A 27 -7.55 -3.79 -30.22
C LYS A 27 -8.81 -3.04 -29.80
N THR A 28 -9.32 -3.24 -28.58
CA THR A 28 -10.49 -2.49 -28.11
C THR A 28 -10.24 -0.99 -28.10
N LEU A 29 -9.04 -0.56 -27.72
CA LEU A 29 -8.70 0.85 -27.60
C LEU A 29 -8.40 1.50 -28.94
N THR A 30 -7.67 0.80 -29.83
CA THR A 30 -7.16 1.36 -31.08
C THR A 30 -8.03 1.07 -32.29
N GLU A 31 -8.75 -0.06 -32.31
CA GLU A 31 -9.46 -0.55 -33.51
C GLU A 31 -10.98 -0.58 -33.32
N TRP A 32 -11.48 -0.84 -32.12
CA TRP A 32 -12.92 -1.10 -31.93
C TRP A 32 -13.72 0.12 -31.50
N GLN A 33 -14.98 0.15 -31.95
CA GLN A 33 -15.93 1.19 -31.58
C GLN A 33 -16.24 1.10 -30.07
N PRO A 34 -16.42 2.24 -29.37
CA PRO A 34 -16.60 2.26 -27.91
C PRO A 34 -17.71 1.36 -27.35
N HIS A 35 -18.78 1.09 -28.12
CA HIS A 35 -19.90 0.26 -27.68
C HIS A 35 -19.58 -1.25 -27.69
N ASP A 36 -18.62 -1.70 -28.49
CA ASP A 36 -18.26 -3.12 -28.58
C ASP A 36 -17.33 -3.56 -27.43
N ARG A 37 -16.63 -2.60 -26.82
CA ARG A 37 -15.57 -2.82 -25.81
C ARG A 37 -16.07 -3.54 -24.56
N VAL A 38 -17.18 -3.08 -23.97
CA VAL A 38 -17.74 -3.61 -22.71
C VAL A 38 -18.18 -5.07 -22.85
N SER A 39 -18.77 -5.42 -23.99
CA SER A 39 -19.29 -6.77 -24.24
C SER A 39 -18.20 -7.83 -24.29
N ILE A 40 -16.97 -7.46 -24.67
CA ILE A 40 -15.87 -8.41 -24.86
C ILE A 40 -15.10 -8.63 -23.56
N PHE A 41 -14.81 -7.60 -22.78
CA PHE A 41 -14.24 -7.81 -21.44
C PHE A 41 -15.18 -8.58 -20.51
N GLN A 42 -16.50 -8.41 -20.66
CA GLN A 42 -17.48 -9.25 -19.95
C GLN A 42 -17.50 -10.71 -20.43
N ARG A 43 -17.09 -10.99 -21.68
CA ARG A 43 -16.92 -12.35 -22.23
C ARG A 43 -15.60 -12.98 -21.80
N LEU A 44 -14.54 -12.19 -21.66
CA LEU A 44 -13.25 -12.61 -21.08
C LEU A 44 -13.46 -12.88 -19.58
N ARG A 45 -13.93 -14.09 -19.24
CA ARG A 45 -14.04 -14.56 -17.85
C ARG A 45 -12.65 -14.81 -17.28
N ILE A 46 -11.92 -13.75 -16.94
CA ILE A 46 -10.64 -13.88 -16.26
C ILE A 46 -10.94 -14.06 -14.77
N PRO A 47 -10.79 -15.27 -14.20
CA PRO A 47 -11.09 -15.49 -12.80
C PRO A 47 -10.15 -14.65 -11.93
N TYR A 48 -10.71 -13.91 -10.98
CA TYR A 48 -9.93 -13.28 -9.92
C TYR A 48 -9.25 -14.38 -9.10
N TRP A 49 -7.94 -14.54 -9.28
CA TRP A 49 -7.15 -15.56 -8.62
C TRP A 49 -6.43 -14.94 -7.43
N SER A 50 -6.81 -15.32 -6.21
CA SER A 50 -6.07 -15.00 -4.98
C SER A 50 -5.43 -16.29 -4.46
N PRO A 51 -4.13 -16.29 -4.10
CA PRO A 51 -3.49 -17.44 -3.47
C PRO A 51 -4.10 -17.83 -2.11
N ALA A 52 -5.02 -17.02 -1.57
CA ALA A 52 -5.77 -17.30 -0.34
C ALA A 52 -7.16 -17.94 -0.58
N ARG A 53 -7.57 -18.23 -1.83
CA ARG A 53 -8.87 -18.90 -2.07
C ARG A 53 -8.78 -20.42 -1.86
N PRO A 54 -9.68 -21.03 -1.07
CA PRO A 54 -9.93 -22.46 -1.17
C PRO A 54 -10.57 -22.78 -2.53
N ASP A 55 -10.42 -24.03 -2.96
CA ASP A 55 -10.86 -24.59 -4.24
C ASP A 55 -12.26 -24.09 -4.67
N PRO A 56 -12.42 -23.49 -5.88
CA PRO A 56 -13.70 -23.09 -6.45
C PRO A 56 -14.74 -24.21 -6.58
N ALA A 57 -14.37 -25.48 -6.44
CA ALA A 57 -15.31 -26.60 -6.38
C ALA A 57 -16.30 -26.52 -5.19
N LEU A 58 -16.05 -25.64 -4.20
CA LEU A 58 -16.83 -25.56 -2.96
C LEU A 58 -17.91 -24.47 -2.91
N LEU A 59 -18.02 -23.58 -3.92
CA LEU A 59 -18.94 -22.43 -3.86
C LEU A 59 -19.74 -22.27 -5.17
N GLY A 60 -20.90 -22.92 -5.23
CA GLY A 60 -21.89 -22.73 -6.29
C GLY A 60 -22.85 -21.58 -5.99
N GLY A 61 -22.92 -20.57 -6.87
CA GLY A 61 -23.94 -19.51 -6.80
C GLY A 61 -23.83 -18.49 -7.94
N ASP A 62 -24.95 -18.27 -8.64
CA ASP A 62 -25.11 -17.40 -9.81
C ASP A 62 -25.16 -15.90 -9.46
N GLN A 63 -24.29 -15.09 -10.06
CA GLN A 63 -24.40 -13.62 -10.10
C GLN A 63 -24.54 -13.15 -11.56
N ARG A 64 -25.77 -12.97 -12.02
CA ARG A 64 -26.12 -12.35 -13.30
C ARG A 64 -27.21 -11.32 -13.07
N GLN A 65 -26.86 -10.07 -12.77
CA GLN A 65 -27.66 -8.89 -13.14
C GLN A 65 -27.02 -7.62 -12.57
N GLN A 66 -26.44 -6.81 -13.46
CA GLN A 66 -26.39 -5.33 -13.46
C GLN A 66 -25.07 -4.89 -14.10
N GLN A 67 -25.15 -4.36 -15.33
CA GLN A 67 -24.36 -3.21 -15.80
C GLN A 67 -24.57 -3.02 -17.31
N GLN A 68 -25.44 -2.08 -17.67
CA GLN A 68 -25.43 -1.38 -18.96
C GLN A 68 -25.48 0.11 -18.67
N GLN A 69 -24.46 0.84 -19.13
CA GLN A 69 -24.47 2.20 -19.70
C GLN A 69 -23.13 2.92 -19.39
N ALA A 70 -22.36 3.24 -20.44
CA ALA A 70 -21.65 4.52 -20.63
C ALA A 70 -20.80 4.45 -21.92
N GLY A 71 -20.82 5.54 -22.70
CA GLY A 71 -20.18 5.67 -24.00
C GLY A 71 -18.87 6.48 -24.03
N GLN A 72 -18.21 6.33 -25.18
CA GLN A 72 -17.20 7.12 -25.93
C GLN A 72 -16.10 7.96 -25.21
N GLY A 73 -14.84 7.76 -25.63
CA GLY A 73 -13.68 8.60 -25.28
C GLY A 73 -12.70 8.84 -26.45
N ARG A 74 -12.22 10.09 -26.56
CA ARG A 74 -11.05 10.62 -27.30
C ARG A 74 -10.03 11.12 -26.25
N ASN A 75 -8.76 11.36 -26.64
CA ASN A 75 -7.71 11.93 -25.79
C ASN A 75 -8.23 13.03 -24.85
N VAL A 76 -8.11 12.79 -23.54
CA VAL A 76 -8.78 13.59 -22.51
C VAL A 76 -7.77 14.44 -21.75
N PRO A 77 -7.87 15.78 -21.80
CA PRO A 77 -7.23 16.65 -20.80
C PRO A 77 -7.68 16.27 -19.37
N PHE A 78 -6.93 16.65 -18.32
CA PHE A 78 -7.23 16.33 -16.90
C PHE A 78 -8.63 16.74 -16.35
N HIS A 79 -9.52 17.27 -17.19
CA HIS A 79 -10.78 17.90 -16.83
C HIS A 79 -12.03 17.00 -16.82
N VAL A 80 -11.97 15.72 -17.20
CA VAL A 80 -13.19 14.87 -17.22
C VAL A 80 -13.21 13.91 -16.04
N GLY A 81 -14.02 14.22 -15.04
CA GLY A 81 -14.31 13.32 -13.92
C GLY A 81 -15.36 12.28 -14.31
N THR A 82 -14.95 11.02 -14.45
CA THR A 82 -15.88 9.88 -14.55
C THR A 82 -16.20 9.37 -13.14
N ARG A 83 -17.24 9.90 -12.49
CA ARG A 83 -17.85 9.23 -11.33
C ARG A 83 -18.89 8.26 -11.85
N SER A 84 -18.65 6.96 -11.66
CA SER A 84 -19.69 5.94 -11.84
C SER A 84 -20.53 5.87 -10.56
N ASP A 85 -21.75 6.40 -10.60
CA ASP A 85 -22.75 6.17 -9.55
C ASP A 85 -23.18 4.70 -9.58
N THR A 86 -22.55 3.87 -8.76
CA THR A 86 -23.04 2.51 -8.49
C THR A 86 -23.89 2.55 -7.24
N GLY A 87 -25.21 2.36 -7.38
CA GLY A 87 -26.19 2.47 -6.29
C GLY A 87 -25.98 1.50 -5.12
N GLY A 88 -25.06 0.53 -5.20
CA GLY A 88 -24.66 -0.30 -4.06
C GLY A 88 -23.77 0.41 -3.04
N ALA A 89 -23.09 1.49 -3.44
CA ALA A 89 -22.22 2.25 -2.55
C ALA A 89 -23.02 2.95 -1.44
N SER A 90 -24.24 3.41 -1.71
CA SER A 90 -25.06 4.12 -0.71
C SER A 90 -25.48 3.24 0.46
N ALA A 91 -25.88 1.99 0.22
CA ALA A 91 -26.32 1.08 1.29
C ALA A 91 -25.17 0.71 2.24
N LEU A 92 -24.00 0.36 1.70
CA LEU A 92 -22.81 0.09 2.50
C LEU A 92 -22.33 1.36 3.22
N GLN A 93 -22.37 2.52 2.55
CA GLN A 93 -22.05 3.81 3.16
C GLN A 93 -22.98 4.14 4.33
N ASP A 94 -24.29 3.93 4.19
CA ASP A 94 -25.27 4.20 5.24
C ASP A 94 -25.14 3.21 6.41
N GLN A 95 -24.82 1.95 6.13
CA GLN A 95 -24.50 0.97 7.16
C GLN A 95 -23.25 1.41 7.94
N MET A 96 -22.19 1.77 7.21
CA MET A 96 -20.92 2.20 7.76
C MET A 96 -21.03 3.49 8.57
N ARG A 97 -21.76 4.47 8.06
CA ARG A 97 -22.05 5.72 8.75
C ARG A 97 -22.75 5.49 10.07
N ARG A 98 -23.91 4.80 10.06
CA ARG A 98 -24.68 4.50 11.28
C ARG A 98 -23.85 3.73 12.30
N PHE A 99 -23.05 2.78 11.80
CA PHE A 99 -22.14 2.00 12.61
C PHE A 99 -21.14 2.89 13.36
N PHE A 100 -20.34 3.69 12.65
CA PHE A 100 -19.31 4.53 13.26
C PHE A 100 -19.88 5.69 14.07
N GLU A 101 -21.01 6.28 13.67
CA GLU A 101 -21.72 7.29 14.46
C GLU A 101 -22.18 6.74 15.83
N SER A 102 -22.61 5.48 15.89
CA SER A 102 -22.94 4.83 17.17
C SER A 102 -21.73 4.66 18.11
N GLN A 103 -20.51 4.70 17.57
CA GLN A 103 -19.26 4.60 18.31
C GLN A 103 -18.65 5.99 18.62
N GLY A 104 -19.39 7.07 18.38
CA GLY A 104 -18.93 8.44 18.63
C GLY A 104 -18.00 9.01 17.56
N TYR A 105 -17.97 8.44 16.36
CA TYR A 105 -17.32 9.06 15.20
C TYR A 105 -18.30 10.00 14.50
N THR A 106 -17.80 11.11 13.95
CA THR A 106 -18.57 12.00 13.10
C THR A 106 -18.24 11.72 11.65
N PHE A 107 -19.24 11.38 10.84
CA PHE A 107 -19.07 11.23 9.41
C PHE A 107 -18.70 12.59 8.78
N VAL A 108 -17.60 12.63 8.02
CA VAL A 108 -17.19 13.85 7.31
C VAL A 108 -17.61 13.75 5.85
N LYS A 109 -17.11 12.74 5.12
CA LYS A 109 -17.44 12.51 3.71
C LYS A 109 -16.93 11.18 3.18
N VAL A 110 -17.46 10.74 2.05
CA VAL A 110 -16.89 9.64 1.24
C VAL A 110 -15.66 10.15 0.48
N LEU A 111 -14.55 9.42 0.58
CA LEU A 111 -13.30 9.70 -0.16
C LEU A 111 -13.26 8.96 -1.50
N GLY A 112 -13.72 7.71 -1.52
CA GLY A 112 -13.80 6.90 -2.73
C GLY A 112 -14.69 5.68 -2.53
N ALA A 113 -15.30 5.21 -3.60
CA ALA A 113 -16.06 3.96 -3.63
C ALA A 113 -15.70 3.21 -4.92
N GLY A 114 -15.45 1.91 -4.80
CA GLY A 114 -15.08 1.04 -5.91
C GLY A 114 -15.57 -0.38 -5.71
N SER A 115 -15.23 -1.28 -6.63
CA SER A 115 -15.62 -2.69 -6.56
C SER A 115 -15.13 -3.38 -5.29
N GLN A 116 -14.02 -2.92 -4.73
CA GLN A 116 -13.37 -3.49 -3.55
C GLN A 116 -13.85 -2.87 -2.23
N GLY A 117 -14.79 -1.92 -2.25
CA GLY A 117 -15.32 -1.31 -1.03
C GLY A 117 -15.39 0.21 -1.07
N THR A 118 -15.59 0.82 0.09
CA THR A 118 -15.71 2.27 0.28
C THR A 118 -14.68 2.77 1.27
N ALA A 119 -14.03 3.88 0.95
CA ALA A 119 -13.20 4.67 1.84
C ALA A 119 -13.94 5.94 2.27
N VAL A 120 -14.05 6.17 3.58
CA VAL A 120 -14.78 7.30 4.17
C VAL A 120 -13.90 8.00 5.20
N LEU A 121 -14.00 9.32 5.24
CA LEU A 121 -13.39 10.16 6.25
C LEU A 121 -14.34 10.31 7.44
N PHE A 122 -13.84 9.97 8.62
CA PHE A 122 -14.50 10.23 9.90
C PHE A 122 -13.63 11.12 10.77
N GLU A 123 -14.26 11.74 11.76
CA GLU A 123 -13.60 12.49 12.82
C GLU A 123 -13.98 11.89 14.18
N HIS A 124 -12.99 11.69 15.06
CA HIS A 124 -13.22 11.18 16.41
C HIS A 124 -12.23 11.81 17.39
N ALA A 125 -12.78 12.44 18.44
CA ALA A 125 -12.02 13.20 19.42
C ALA A 125 -11.07 14.23 18.78
N GLY A 126 -11.57 14.99 17.80
CA GLY A 126 -10.82 16.04 17.09
C GLY A 126 -9.76 15.54 16.10
N GLN A 127 -9.63 14.22 15.89
CA GLN A 127 -8.72 13.68 14.88
C GLN A 127 -9.50 13.04 13.73
N LYS A 128 -9.01 13.28 12.51
CA LYS A 128 -9.54 12.68 11.30
C LYS A 128 -8.90 11.32 11.02
N VAL A 129 -9.71 10.34 10.66
CA VAL A 129 -9.27 8.99 10.25
C VAL A 129 -9.98 8.55 9.00
N VAL A 130 -9.28 7.80 8.15
CA VAL A 130 -9.88 7.19 6.97
C VAL A 130 -10.27 5.76 7.32
N VAL A 131 -11.52 5.39 7.09
CA VAL A 131 -11.99 4.01 7.25
C VAL A 131 -12.29 3.45 5.86
N LYS A 132 -11.66 2.32 5.53
CA LYS A 132 -11.93 1.50 4.35
C LYS A 132 -12.76 0.28 4.79
N TRP A 133 -13.90 0.08 4.17
CA TRP A 133 -14.76 -1.08 4.40
C TRP A 133 -14.96 -1.84 3.07
N SER A 134 -14.58 -3.11 3.05
CA SER A 134 -14.75 -4.02 1.91
C SER A 134 -15.76 -5.13 2.22
N THR A 135 -16.57 -5.51 1.23
CA THR A 135 -17.36 -6.74 1.27
C THR A 135 -16.56 -7.97 0.78
N GLU A 136 -15.38 -7.77 0.20
CA GLU A 136 -14.49 -8.82 -0.29
C GLU A 136 -13.40 -9.16 0.73
N LEU A 137 -13.72 -10.09 1.64
CA LEU A 137 -12.81 -10.55 2.71
C LEU A 137 -11.37 -10.86 2.24
N PRO A 138 -11.13 -11.57 1.11
CA PRO A 138 -9.75 -11.92 0.73
C PRO A 138 -8.86 -10.72 0.38
N ALA A 139 -9.44 -9.67 -0.22
CA ALA A 139 -8.70 -8.46 -0.60
C ALA A 139 -8.35 -7.65 0.65
N MET A 140 -9.32 -7.45 1.54
CA MET A 140 -9.10 -6.71 2.79
C MET A 140 -8.11 -7.43 3.72
N ALA A 141 -8.20 -8.76 3.85
CA ALA A 141 -7.24 -9.53 4.63
C ALA A 141 -5.80 -9.40 4.09
N THR A 142 -5.66 -9.37 2.75
CA THR A 142 -4.38 -9.15 2.08
C THR A 142 -3.83 -7.75 2.38
N GLU A 143 -4.69 -6.73 2.30
CA GLU A 143 -4.35 -5.34 2.60
C GLU A 143 -3.96 -5.16 4.07
N MET A 144 -4.75 -5.68 5.02
CA MET A 144 -4.42 -5.64 6.46
C MET A 144 -3.10 -6.33 6.77
N TRP A 145 -2.82 -7.47 6.14
CA TRP A 145 -1.53 -8.15 6.27
C TRP A 145 -0.39 -7.25 5.76
N ALA A 146 -0.57 -6.62 4.59
CA ALA A 146 0.41 -5.69 4.03
C ALA A 146 0.71 -4.54 4.98
N MET A 147 -0.34 -3.90 5.48
CA MET A 147 -0.26 -2.75 6.38
C MET A 147 0.45 -3.11 7.69
N ARG A 148 0.20 -4.31 8.25
CA ARG A 148 0.95 -4.82 9.42
C ARG A 148 2.43 -5.01 9.13
N LYS A 149 2.81 -5.35 7.90
CA LYS A 149 4.22 -5.47 7.49
C LYS A 149 4.87 -4.13 7.17
N MET A 150 4.08 -3.10 6.85
CA MET A 150 4.55 -1.75 6.53
C MET A 150 4.47 -0.78 7.70
N VAL A 151 4.14 -1.26 8.90
CA VAL A 151 4.03 -0.39 10.07
C VAL A 151 5.37 0.29 10.38
N GLY A 152 5.32 1.60 10.58
CA GLY A 152 6.51 2.45 10.77
C GLY A 152 7.16 2.92 9.46
N ALA A 153 6.71 2.49 8.28
CA ALA A 153 7.22 2.98 7.00
C ALA A 153 6.67 4.37 6.68
N ARG A 154 7.49 5.42 6.73
CA ARG A 154 7.05 6.82 6.53
C ARG A 154 6.35 7.07 5.19
N HIS A 155 6.78 6.40 4.12
CA HIS A 155 6.29 6.61 2.75
C HIS A 155 5.19 5.61 2.34
N ILE A 156 4.64 4.85 3.30
CA ILE A 156 3.42 4.07 3.15
C ILE A 156 2.35 4.70 4.04
N VAL A 157 1.12 4.82 3.55
CA VAL A 157 -0.02 5.24 4.40
C VAL A 157 -0.08 4.32 5.62
N GLN A 158 -0.11 4.89 6.82
CA GLN A 158 -0.08 4.10 8.05
C GLN A 158 -1.49 3.64 8.45
N ARG A 159 -1.56 2.43 9.03
CA ARG A 159 -2.75 1.96 9.73
C ARG A 159 -2.88 2.75 11.04
N LYS A 160 -4.08 3.24 11.31
CA LYS A 160 -4.44 3.83 12.60
C LYS A 160 -5.37 2.88 13.32
N TRP A 161 -5.17 2.68 14.61
CA TRP A 161 -6.03 1.83 15.41
C TRP A 161 -6.24 2.49 16.77
N ARG A 162 -7.49 2.50 17.25
CA ARG A 162 -7.88 3.20 18.47
C ARG A 162 -8.30 2.17 19.53
N PRO A 163 -7.70 2.18 20.73
CA PRO A 163 -8.25 1.48 21.89
C PRO A 163 -9.71 1.91 22.11
N GLY A 164 -10.60 0.97 22.40
CA GLY A 164 -12.05 1.21 22.49
C GLY A 164 -12.88 0.76 21.28
N MET A 165 -12.27 0.61 20.08
CA MET A 165 -12.97 -0.01 18.94
C MET A 165 -13.23 -1.51 19.13
N ILE A 166 -12.44 -2.20 19.96
CA ILE A 166 -12.61 -3.62 20.33
C ILE A 166 -13.42 -3.77 21.63
N GLU A 167 -13.25 -2.84 22.57
CA GLU A 167 -13.78 -2.96 23.94
C GLU A 167 -15.32 -2.95 24.00
N THR A 168 -16.01 -2.60 22.91
CA THR A 168 -17.48 -2.66 22.83
C THR A 168 -18.05 -4.08 22.69
N GLY A 169 -17.26 -5.13 22.98
CA GLY A 169 -17.75 -6.51 23.11
C GLY A 169 -17.62 -7.38 21.84
N TRP A 170 -16.59 -7.12 21.03
CA TRP A 170 -16.43 -7.66 19.66
C TRP A 170 -15.76 -9.03 19.55
N ASP A 171 -15.44 -9.66 20.68
CA ASP A 171 -14.67 -10.91 20.69
C ASP A 171 -15.41 -12.12 20.07
N ASN A 172 -16.69 -11.99 19.69
CA ASN A 172 -17.52 -13.11 19.23
C ASN A 172 -17.90 -13.12 17.74
N ASP A 173 -17.64 -12.05 16.96
CA ASP A 173 -17.95 -12.01 15.52
C ASP A 173 -16.69 -11.67 14.69
N SER A 174 -15.75 -12.61 14.70
CA SER A 174 -14.44 -12.51 14.02
C SER A 174 -14.51 -12.14 12.54
N ASN A 175 -15.64 -12.40 11.87
CA ASN A 175 -15.79 -12.20 10.43
C ASN A 175 -15.86 -10.73 10.00
N MET A 176 -16.30 -9.81 10.88
CA MET A 176 -16.47 -8.40 10.48
C MET A 176 -15.20 -7.57 10.67
N MET A 177 -14.33 -7.91 11.63
CA MET A 177 -13.04 -7.23 11.81
C MET A 177 -12.11 -7.41 10.60
N ASP A 178 -12.27 -8.49 9.86
CA ASP A 178 -11.53 -8.74 8.62
C ASP A 178 -12.02 -7.89 7.43
N THR A 179 -13.07 -7.07 7.60
CA THR A 179 -13.65 -6.23 6.54
C THR A 179 -13.35 -4.74 6.67
N ILE A 180 -12.81 -4.29 7.82
CA ILE A 180 -12.63 -2.87 8.14
C ILE A 180 -11.16 -2.56 8.39
N LEU A 181 -10.66 -1.54 7.70
CA LEU A 181 -9.31 -1.03 7.85
C LEU A 181 -9.33 0.47 8.13
N THR A 182 -8.78 0.87 9.28
CA THR A 182 -8.62 2.27 9.66
C THR A 182 -7.20 2.74 9.32
N LEU A 183 -7.11 3.88 8.66
CA LEU A 183 -5.92 4.45 8.06
C LEU A 183 -5.74 5.89 8.55
N GLU A 184 -4.49 6.35 8.52
CA GLU A 184 -4.18 7.74 8.79
C GLU A 184 -4.80 8.65 7.73
N HIS A 185 -5.25 9.81 8.18
CA HIS A 185 -5.55 10.92 7.29
C HIS A 185 -4.27 11.73 7.12
N THR A 186 -3.66 11.66 5.93
CA THR A 186 -2.34 12.24 5.66
C THR A 186 -2.39 13.76 5.36
N TYR A 187 -3.27 14.53 6.00
CA TYR A 187 -3.59 15.87 5.49
C TYR A 187 -4.05 16.89 6.53
N GLU A 188 -3.42 18.06 6.52
CA GLU A 188 -3.73 19.26 7.31
C GLU A 188 -4.96 20.04 6.78
N GLU A 189 -5.68 20.74 7.67
CA GLU A 189 -6.94 21.44 7.33
C GLU A 189 -6.77 22.61 6.34
N GLU A 190 -5.56 23.15 6.22
CA GLU A 190 -5.30 24.34 5.41
C GLU A 190 -5.09 23.97 3.93
N LEU A 191 -4.36 22.88 3.66
CA LEU A 191 -4.31 22.30 2.32
C LEU A 191 -5.71 21.85 1.85
N GLN A 192 -6.61 21.44 2.77
CA GLN A 192 -8.00 21.08 2.44
C GLN A 192 -8.78 22.25 1.82
N ARG A 193 -8.50 23.51 2.20
CA ARG A 193 -9.16 24.68 1.59
C ARG A 193 -8.65 24.95 0.18
N ALA A 194 -7.35 24.80 -0.06
CA ALA A 194 -6.72 25.11 -1.34
C ALA A 194 -6.91 24.01 -2.40
N LEU A 195 -7.11 22.76 -1.97
CA LEU A 195 -7.16 21.60 -2.85
C LEU A 195 -8.45 20.77 -2.81
N GLY A 196 -9.30 21.02 -1.82
CA GLY A 196 -10.27 20.02 -1.40
C GLY A 196 -9.58 18.87 -0.63
N PRO A 197 -10.34 17.95 -0.04
CA PRO A 197 -9.79 17.08 1.00
C PRO A 197 -9.24 15.75 0.46
N GLY A 198 -8.03 15.36 0.87
CA GLY A 198 -7.40 14.05 0.62
C GLY A 198 -6.98 13.87 -0.83
N VAL A 199 -6.08 14.73 -1.32
CA VAL A 199 -5.78 14.82 -2.75
C VAL A 199 -4.71 13.81 -3.14
N PRO A 200 -5.07 12.79 -3.95
CA PRO A 200 -4.07 11.94 -4.56
C PRO A 200 -3.17 12.76 -5.48
N LEU A 201 -2.02 12.22 -5.89
CA LEU A 201 -1.13 12.82 -6.88
C LEU A 201 -1.91 13.34 -8.10
N MET A 202 -2.97 12.66 -8.52
CA MET A 202 -3.91 13.10 -9.56
C MET A 202 -4.41 14.55 -9.38
N GLY A 203 -4.72 15.01 -8.17
CA GLY A 203 -5.18 16.39 -7.98
C GLY A 203 -4.05 17.41 -8.03
N LEU A 204 -2.83 17.04 -7.61
CA LEU A 204 -1.62 17.85 -7.88
C LEU A 204 -1.38 17.96 -9.39
N LEU A 205 -1.44 16.83 -10.11
CA LEU A 205 -1.30 16.80 -11.58
C LEU A 205 -2.36 17.65 -12.28
N ARG A 206 -3.61 17.62 -11.80
CA ARG A 206 -4.67 18.50 -12.31
C ARG A 206 -4.32 19.97 -12.14
N LYS A 207 -3.79 20.38 -10.97
CA LYS A 207 -3.36 21.77 -10.75
C LYS A 207 -2.19 22.17 -11.65
N ILE A 208 -1.18 21.31 -11.76
CA ILE A 208 -0.03 21.51 -12.65
C ILE A 208 -0.51 21.73 -14.09
N SER A 209 -1.44 20.88 -14.56
CA SER A 209 -2.03 20.98 -15.89
C SER A 209 -2.88 22.24 -16.06
N GLN A 210 -3.73 22.59 -15.09
CA GLN A 210 -4.57 23.79 -15.13
C GLN A 210 -3.75 25.08 -15.21
N GLN A 211 -2.63 25.14 -14.49
CA GLN A 211 -1.74 26.29 -14.48
C GLN A 211 -0.71 26.25 -15.60
N GLN A 212 -0.69 25.18 -16.41
CA GLN A 212 0.34 24.94 -17.43
C GLN A 212 1.77 25.09 -16.89
N ALA A 213 1.96 24.76 -15.61
CA ALA A 213 3.20 25.00 -14.90
C ALA A 213 4.18 23.81 -15.02
N TYR A 214 5.46 24.06 -14.77
CA TYR A 214 6.50 23.03 -14.66
C TYR A 214 6.99 22.96 -13.22
N LEU A 215 7.18 21.74 -12.71
CA LEU A 215 7.72 21.58 -11.36
C LEU A 215 9.22 21.83 -11.33
N LYS A 216 9.71 22.22 -10.15
CA LYS A 216 11.13 22.39 -9.86
C LYS A 216 11.86 21.05 -9.88
N ASP A 217 13.07 21.00 -10.45
CA ASP A 217 13.90 19.78 -10.45
C ASP A 217 14.21 19.32 -9.02
N SER A 218 14.49 20.25 -8.10
CA SER A 218 14.75 19.90 -6.69
C SER A 218 13.56 19.21 -6.04
N GLU A 219 12.34 19.60 -6.39
CA GLU A 219 11.13 18.98 -5.87
C GLU A 219 10.81 17.65 -6.54
N LEU A 220 11.02 17.55 -7.86
CA LEU A 220 10.88 16.27 -8.58
C LEU A 220 11.83 15.22 -8.03
N TRP A 221 13.09 15.57 -7.73
CA TRP A 221 14.04 14.65 -7.10
C TRP A 221 13.58 14.20 -5.70
N ARG A 222 12.97 15.08 -4.90
CA ARG A 222 12.43 14.73 -3.58
C ARG A 222 11.18 13.85 -3.66
N VAL A 223 10.28 14.12 -4.61
CA VAL A 223 9.13 13.24 -4.89
C VAL A 223 9.64 11.87 -5.36
N PHE A 224 10.64 11.84 -6.23
CA PHE A 224 11.26 10.60 -6.68
C PHE A 224 11.86 9.82 -5.50
N LEU A 225 12.56 10.51 -4.59
CA LEU A 225 13.06 9.90 -3.36
C LEU A 225 11.93 9.31 -2.52
N CYS A 226 10.83 10.04 -2.30
CA CYS A 226 9.67 9.53 -1.56
C CYS A 226 9.09 8.24 -2.16
N LEU A 227 8.85 8.25 -3.48
CA LEU A 227 8.31 7.11 -4.21
C LEU A 227 9.28 5.91 -4.17
N PHE A 228 10.58 6.17 -4.30
CA PHE A 228 11.59 5.14 -4.17
C PHE A 228 11.66 4.58 -2.74
N ARG A 229 11.55 5.41 -1.71
CA ARG A 229 11.46 4.97 -0.30
C ARG A 229 10.25 4.05 -0.07
N ALA A 230 9.09 4.37 -0.66
CA ALA A 230 7.94 3.46 -0.65
C ALA A 230 8.23 2.13 -1.36
N CYS A 231 8.97 2.16 -2.48
CA CYS A 231 9.44 0.95 -3.16
C CYS A 231 10.39 0.11 -2.27
N VAL A 232 11.31 0.76 -1.53
CA VAL A 232 12.17 0.10 -0.53
C VAL A 232 11.33 -0.53 0.56
N ALA A 233 10.31 0.18 1.06
CA ALA A 233 9.40 -0.33 2.09
C ALA A 233 8.73 -1.65 1.66
N LEU A 234 8.20 -1.69 0.43
CA LEU A 234 7.59 -2.86 -0.18
C LEU A 234 8.59 -3.98 -0.45
N THR A 235 9.84 -3.64 -0.77
CA THR A 235 10.91 -4.61 -1.02
C THR A 235 11.34 -5.34 0.24
N TYR A 236 11.35 -4.64 1.38
CA TYR A 236 11.80 -5.16 2.67
C TYR A 236 10.69 -5.09 3.73
N PRO A 237 9.62 -5.90 3.59
CA PRO A 237 8.51 -5.88 4.53
C PRO A 237 8.92 -6.29 5.95
N GLY A 238 8.38 -5.60 6.95
CA GLY A 238 8.60 -5.89 8.37
C GLY A 238 9.85 -5.25 8.99
N GLN A 239 10.58 -4.42 8.24
CA GLN A 239 11.81 -3.79 8.72
C GLN A 239 11.57 -2.48 9.47
N TRP A 240 10.36 -1.91 9.43
CA TRP A 240 10.12 -0.50 9.79
C TRP A 240 9.50 -0.30 11.18
N ALA A 241 8.95 -1.36 11.79
CA ALA A 241 8.41 -1.29 13.14
C ALA A 241 9.50 -0.95 14.16
N PRO A 242 9.24 -0.10 15.17
CA PRO A 242 10.17 0.10 16.28
C PRO A 242 10.50 -1.23 16.99
N PRO A 243 11.69 -1.38 17.59
CA PRO A 243 12.02 -2.57 18.37
C PRO A 243 10.99 -2.82 19.48
N GLY A 244 10.50 -4.06 19.57
CA GLY A 244 9.47 -4.45 20.55
C GLY A 244 8.03 -4.11 20.16
N PHE A 245 7.81 -3.39 19.06
CA PHE A 245 6.47 -3.08 18.58
C PHE A 245 5.78 -4.32 18.00
N VAL A 246 4.57 -4.60 18.48
CA VAL A 246 3.74 -5.73 18.08
C VAL A 246 2.59 -5.21 17.20
N PRO A 247 2.62 -5.38 15.86
CA PRO A 247 1.66 -4.73 14.96
C PRO A 247 0.19 -5.17 15.12
N THR A 248 -0.05 -6.23 15.87
CA THR A 248 -1.40 -6.71 16.21
C THR A 248 -1.97 -6.00 17.43
N ASP A 249 -1.11 -5.57 18.35
CA ASP A 249 -1.49 -5.13 19.70
C ASP A 249 -1.23 -3.63 19.88
N ASP A 250 -0.18 -3.13 19.24
CA ASP A 250 0.26 -1.74 19.31
C ASP A 250 -0.26 -0.91 18.13
N ASN A 251 -0.50 0.36 18.42
CA ASN A 251 -1.01 1.35 17.48
C ASN A 251 0.01 2.48 17.31
N ASP A 252 -0.09 3.22 16.21
CA ASP A 252 0.64 4.47 16.04
C ASP A 252 2.15 4.36 16.19
N ALA A 253 2.75 3.34 15.55
CA ALA A 253 4.20 3.27 15.45
C ALA A 253 4.76 4.59 14.91
N ALA A 254 5.79 5.10 15.59
CA ALA A 254 6.60 6.17 15.04
C ALA A 254 7.12 5.74 13.66
N THR A 255 6.93 6.60 12.66
CA THR A 255 7.41 6.34 11.32
C THR A 255 8.90 6.69 11.21
N ARG A 256 9.60 5.99 10.31
CA ARG A 256 10.99 6.24 9.95
C ARG A 256 11.20 6.14 8.46
N GLU A 257 12.27 6.75 7.99
CA GLU A 257 12.69 6.66 6.59
C GLU A 257 13.21 5.26 6.24
N GLU A 258 12.89 4.83 5.02
CA GLU A 258 13.14 3.49 4.53
C GLU A 258 14.44 3.42 3.74
N PHE A 259 15.54 3.12 4.43
CA PHE A 259 16.83 2.87 3.80
C PHE A 259 16.97 1.43 3.32
N VAL A 260 17.70 1.22 2.22
CA VAL A 260 18.00 -0.13 1.75
C VAL A 260 18.80 -0.84 2.85
N PRO A 261 18.26 -1.91 3.46
CA PRO A 261 18.99 -2.63 4.48
C PRO A 261 20.18 -3.34 3.84
N THR A 262 21.31 -3.29 4.53
CA THR A 262 22.57 -3.89 4.09
C THR A 262 23.09 -4.88 5.12
N ASP A 263 23.86 -5.86 4.65
CA ASP A 263 24.62 -6.76 5.52
C ASP A 263 25.90 -6.08 6.07
N ALA A 264 26.69 -6.82 6.84
CA ALA A 264 27.94 -6.31 7.41
C ALA A 264 28.99 -5.91 6.36
N ALA A 265 28.87 -6.39 5.12
CA ALA A 265 29.75 -6.03 4.01
C ALA A 265 29.22 -4.83 3.20
N GLY A 266 28.06 -4.28 3.57
CA GLY A 266 27.41 -3.19 2.86
C GLY A 266 26.68 -3.63 1.58
N ALA A 267 26.47 -4.94 1.39
CA ALA A 267 25.68 -5.46 0.28
C ALA A 267 24.18 -5.41 0.63
N ALA A 268 23.33 -5.16 -0.36
CA ALA A 268 21.88 -5.14 -0.16
C ALA A 268 21.39 -6.50 0.33
N LEU A 269 20.46 -6.52 1.29
CA LEU A 269 19.80 -7.76 1.66
C LEU A 269 19.01 -8.35 0.46
N PRO A 270 18.77 -9.68 0.44
CA PRO A 270 17.97 -10.32 -0.60
C PRO A 270 16.57 -9.71 -0.74
N THR A 271 16.13 -9.52 -1.99
CA THR A 271 14.83 -8.89 -2.33
C THR A 271 13.74 -9.92 -2.70
N ASP A 272 14.02 -11.22 -2.57
CA ASP A 272 13.14 -12.31 -3.02
C ASP A 272 11.84 -12.42 -2.19
N LEU A 273 11.84 -11.84 -0.99
CA LEU A 273 10.69 -11.83 -0.09
C LEU A 273 9.80 -10.57 -0.20
N GLY A 274 10.12 -9.68 -1.13
CA GLY A 274 9.42 -8.41 -1.35
C GLY A 274 7.96 -8.56 -1.76
N ILE A 275 7.24 -7.45 -1.59
CA ILE A 275 5.84 -7.28 -1.97
C ILE A 275 5.77 -6.50 -3.29
N LEU A 276 4.95 -6.98 -4.21
CA LEU A 276 4.57 -6.28 -5.43
C LEU A 276 3.28 -5.51 -5.18
N ASN A 277 3.24 -4.23 -5.53
CA ASN A 277 2.03 -3.44 -5.36
C ASN A 277 0.99 -3.73 -6.46
N PHE A 278 1.45 -3.86 -7.71
CA PHE A 278 0.64 -3.96 -8.94
C PHE A 278 -0.22 -2.73 -9.27
N ASP A 279 -0.53 -1.86 -8.32
CA ASP A 279 -1.45 -0.74 -8.50
C ASP A 279 -0.92 0.60 -8.00
N MET A 280 0.40 0.80 -8.13
CA MET A 280 1.04 2.07 -7.81
C MET A 280 0.73 3.06 -8.93
N ASN A 281 -0.35 3.82 -8.75
CA ASN A 281 -0.88 4.76 -9.72
C ASN A 281 -1.17 6.12 -9.07
N ASP A 282 -1.42 7.15 -9.88
CA ASP A 282 -1.61 8.53 -9.43
C ASP A 282 -2.83 8.77 -8.54
N ARG A 283 -3.74 7.80 -8.42
CA ARG A 283 -4.87 7.83 -7.48
C ARG A 283 -4.57 7.17 -6.14
N ASN A 284 -3.56 6.30 -6.12
CA ASN A 284 -3.10 5.58 -4.93
C ASN A 284 -1.84 6.21 -4.32
N ILE A 285 -1.27 7.24 -4.94
CA ILE A 285 -0.24 8.08 -4.34
C ILE A 285 -0.89 9.23 -3.60
N MET A 286 -0.66 9.32 -2.29
CA MET A 286 -1.19 10.37 -1.42
C MET A 286 -0.12 11.43 -1.18
N ILE A 287 -0.53 12.69 -1.19
CA ILE A 287 0.31 13.81 -0.74
C ILE A 287 0.09 13.97 0.76
N GLY A 288 1.16 13.84 1.54
CA GLY A 288 1.19 13.95 2.98
C GLY A 288 1.52 15.35 3.49
N ASP A 289 1.82 15.45 4.78
CA ASP A 289 2.21 16.71 5.42
C ASP A 289 3.66 17.09 5.07
N PHE A 290 3.99 18.37 5.26
CA PHE A 290 5.36 18.87 5.26
C PHE A 290 6.07 18.48 6.57
N GLY A 291 7.40 18.43 6.52
CA GLY A 291 8.31 17.81 7.51
C GLY A 291 8.21 18.26 8.97
N GLY A 292 7.38 19.24 9.33
CA GLY A 292 7.32 19.83 10.68
C GLY A 292 6.02 19.63 11.48
N GLY A 293 4.92 19.17 10.88
CA GLY A 293 3.58 19.31 11.50
C GLY A 293 3.02 18.11 12.28
N GLY A 294 3.60 16.91 12.11
CA GLY A 294 3.10 15.72 12.79
C GLY A 294 3.50 15.74 14.27
N GLY A 295 2.58 16.15 15.15
CA GLY A 295 2.73 16.37 16.61
C GLY A 295 3.27 15.22 17.48
N ASN A 296 4.00 14.26 16.93
CA ASN A 296 5.00 13.51 17.68
C ASN A 296 6.29 14.35 17.76
N VAL A 297 6.32 15.22 18.78
CA VAL A 297 7.37 16.19 19.18
C VAL A 297 8.72 15.53 19.54
N GLY A 298 9.08 14.40 18.93
CA GLY A 298 10.34 13.69 19.15
C GLY A 298 10.91 13.02 17.90
N GLY A 299 10.30 13.20 16.73
CA GLY A 299 10.89 12.74 15.47
C GLY A 299 12.09 13.61 15.07
N PRO A 300 13.18 13.04 14.50
CA PRO A 300 14.40 13.76 14.13
C PRO A 300 14.27 14.74 12.94
N GLY A 301 13.08 15.29 12.69
CA GLY A 301 12.84 16.33 11.69
C GLY A 301 13.31 17.69 12.18
N GLY A 302 14.62 17.85 12.40
CA GLY A 302 15.21 19.15 12.62
C GLY A 302 15.15 20.02 11.35
N PRO A 303 15.34 21.35 11.46
CA PRO A 303 15.44 22.24 10.32
C PRO A 303 16.43 21.69 9.28
N GLY A 304 16.02 21.66 8.00
CA GLY A 304 16.81 21.08 6.91
C GLY A 304 16.41 19.65 6.56
N HIS A 305 15.28 19.15 7.06
CA HIS A 305 14.76 17.85 6.65
C HIS A 305 14.33 17.91 5.17
N PRO A 306 14.55 16.87 4.35
CA PRO A 306 14.12 16.84 2.95
C PRO A 306 12.63 17.16 2.68
N HIS A 307 11.76 17.07 3.70
CA HIS A 307 10.32 17.31 3.58
C HIS A 307 9.90 18.70 4.05
N ASP A 308 10.85 19.57 4.42
CA ASP A 308 10.56 20.96 4.75
C ASP A 308 10.09 21.73 3.50
N GLN A 309 10.54 21.29 2.32
CA GLN A 309 10.24 21.94 1.04
C GLN A 309 9.19 21.19 0.20
N VAL A 310 9.04 19.89 0.42
CA VAL A 310 8.15 19.02 -0.37
C VAL A 310 7.36 18.13 0.58
N PRO A 311 6.04 18.00 0.41
CA PRO A 311 5.24 17.14 1.26
C PRO A 311 5.70 15.68 1.13
N VAL A 312 5.53 14.91 2.20
CA VAL A 312 5.82 13.47 2.17
C VAL A 312 4.88 12.80 1.17
N VAL A 313 5.40 12.17 0.13
CA VAL A 313 4.56 11.41 -0.81
C VAL A 313 4.46 9.96 -0.33
N LYS A 314 3.23 9.45 -0.17
CA LYS A 314 2.96 8.11 0.37
C LYS A 314 2.23 7.21 -0.61
N VAL A 315 2.57 5.92 -0.64
CA VAL A 315 1.77 4.91 -1.34
C VAL A 315 0.64 4.45 -0.42
N GLY A 316 -0.60 4.59 -0.89
CA GLY A 316 -1.81 4.01 -0.32
C GLY A 316 -2.31 2.83 -1.15
N ASP A 317 -3.46 2.29 -0.71
CA ASP A 317 -4.16 1.13 -1.29
C ASP A 317 -3.27 -0.10 -1.54
N LEU A 318 -3.26 -1.01 -0.58
CA LEU A 318 -2.52 -2.28 -0.69
C LEU A 318 -3.48 -3.45 -0.97
N GLY A 319 -4.65 -3.20 -1.58
CA GLY A 319 -5.68 -4.21 -1.81
C GLY A 319 -5.32 -5.29 -2.83
N VAL A 320 -4.45 -5.00 -3.80
CA VAL A 320 -4.09 -5.92 -4.89
C VAL A 320 -2.64 -6.41 -4.86
N ILE A 321 -1.96 -6.17 -3.73
CA ILE A 321 -0.58 -6.57 -3.58
C ILE A 321 -0.39 -8.08 -3.71
N THR A 322 0.83 -8.51 -4.01
CA THR A 322 1.20 -9.93 -4.01
C THR A 322 2.59 -10.12 -3.42
N ARG A 323 2.74 -11.17 -2.60
CA ARG A 323 4.04 -11.67 -2.21
C ARG A 323 4.44 -12.85 -3.10
N LEU A 324 5.47 -12.68 -3.92
CA LEU A 324 6.00 -13.76 -4.75
C LEU A 324 7.14 -14.48 -4.04
N LEU A 325 6.76 -15.40 -3.14
CA LEU A 325 7.68 -16.34 -2.51
C LEU A 325 8.45 -17.15 -3.56
N PRO A 326 9.64 -17.70 -3.25
CA PRO A 326 10.41 -18.52 -4.18
C PRO A 326 9.59 -19.64 -4.85
N ARG A 327 8.69 -20.28 -4.11
CA ARG A 327 7.78 -21.30 -4.66
C ARG A 327 6.80 -20.77 -5.73
N HIS A 328 6.36 -19.52 -5.61
CA HIS A 328 5.44 -18.90 -6.57
C HIS A 328 6.14 -18.56 -7.89
N ARG A 329 7.47 -18.38 -7.88
CA ARG A 329 8.25 -18.10 -9.09
C ARG A 329 8.37 -19.31 -10.02
N GLY A 330 8.09 -20.51 -9.51
CA GLY A 330 7.97 -21.74 -10.29
C GLY A 330 6.53 -22.09 -10.66
N ASP A 331 5.55 -21.26 -10.28
CA ASP A 331 4.13 -21.51 -10.52
C ASP A 331 3.64 -20.66 -11.70
N PHE A 332 3.41 -21.33 -12.82
CA PHE A 332 2.95 -20.72 -14.05
C PHE A 332 1.65 -19.94 -13.89
N PHE A 333 0.68 -20.47 -13.13
CA PHE A 333 -0.62 -19.81 -12.98
C PHE A 333 -0.55 -18.58 -12.11
N VAL A 334 0.27 -18.61 -11.05
CA VAL A 334 0.50 -17.42 -10.20
C VAL A 334 1.08 -16.28 -11.04
N LEU A 335 2.06 -16.59 -11.90
CA LEU A 335 2.69 -15.59 -12.77
C LEU A 335 1.72 -15.11 -13.86
N VAL A 336 0.94 -15.98 -14.48
CA VAL A 336 -0.09 -15.58 -15.45
C VAL A 336 -1.16 -14.70 -14.80
N ALA A 337 -1.58 -15.01 -13.57
CA ALA A 337 -2.55 -14.19 -12.84
C ALA A 337 -2.03 -12.77 -12.56
N GLY A 338 -0.71 -12.58 -12.42
CA GLY A 338 -0.09 -11.26 -12.26
C GLY A 338 -0.30 -10.33 -13.46
N ARG A 339 -0.53 -10.88 -14.67
CA ARG A 339 -0.67 -10.08 -15.89
C ARG A 339 -1.87 -9.13 -15.89
N VAL A 340 -2.94 -9.49 -15.20
CA VAL A 340 -4.21 -8.75 -15.21
C VAL A 340 -4.46 -7.99 -13.91
N ARG A 341 -3.47 -7.98 -13.01
CA ARG A 341 -3.57 -7.33 -11.70
C ARG A 341 -3.25 -5.84 -11.80
N GLY A 342 -4.03 -5.06 -11.06
CA GLY A 342 -3.86 -3.63 -10.93
C GLY A 342 -4.47 -2.85 -12.09
N ASN A 343 -4.13 -1.58 -12.15
CA ASN A 343 -4.64 -0.66 -13.15
C ASN A 343 -3.84 -0.79 -14.47
N MET A 344 -4.56 -1.14 -15.55
CA MET A 344 -4.03 -1.30 -16.91
C MET A 344 -3.16 -0.14 -17.43
N TRP A 345 -3.42 1.09 -16.99
CA TRP A 345 -2.67 2.28 -17.40
C TRP A 345 -1.26 2.32 -16.79
N TYR A 346 -1.02 1.47 -15.79
CA TYR A 346 0.20 1.38 -15.00
C TYR A 346 0.82 -0.02 -15.03
N HIS A 347 0.37 -0.87 -15.95
CA HIS A 347 1.01 -2.16 -16.16
C HIS A 347 2.45 -1.97 -16.63
N PHE A 348 3.34 -2.78 -16.07
CA PHE A 348 4.76 -2.82 -16.45
C PHE A 348 5.01 -3.92 -17.50
N PRO A 349 6.14 -3.88 -18.24
CA PRO A 349 6.41 -4.77 -19.37
C PRO A 349 6.19 -6.25 -19.06
N GLU A 350 6.57 -6.68 -17.85
CA GLU A 350 6.41 -8.04 -17.37
C GLU A 350 4.95 -8.53 -17.39
N GLN A 351 3.94 -7.65 -17.50
CA GLN A 351 2.51 -7.97 -17.60
C GLN A 351 1.99 -8.00 -19.05
N PHE A 352 2.45 -7.09 -19.91
CA PHE A 352 1.78 -6.78 -21.18
C PHE A 352 2.62 -7.03 -22.45
N THR A 353 3.91 -7.35 -22.34
CA THR A 353 4.78 -7.49 -23.53
C THR A 353 4.32 -8.59 -24.47
N GLU A 354 4.67 -8.43 -25.74
CA GLU A 354 4.38 -9.42 -26.78
C GLU A 354 5.09 -10.76 -26.55
N THR A 355 6.15 -10.78 -25.73
CA THR A 355 6.84 -12.02 -25.36
C THR A 355 5.92 -13.02 -24.66
N TRP A 356 4.84 -12.55 -24.03
CA TRP A 356 3.81 -13.44 -23.53
C TRP A 356 3.09 -14.29 -24.60
N LYS A 357 3.14 -13.91 -25.88
CA LYS A 357 2.57 -14.68 -27.00
C LYS A 357 3.40 -15.93 -27.31
N SER A 358 4.69 -15.92 -27.01
CA SER A 358 5.58 -17.08 -27.18
C SER A 358 5.65 -17.96 -25.94
N VAL A 359 5.03 -17.56 -24.82
CA VAL A 359 4.98 -18.35 -23.59
C VAL A 359 3.95 -19.48 -23.71
N GLY A 360 4.43 -20.70 -24.00
CA GLY A 360 3.62 -21.93 -24.06
C GLY A 360 3.50 -22.68 -22.73
N GLY A 361 4.29 -22.31 -21.72
CA GLY A 361 4.29 -22.94 -20.40
C GLY A 361 5.43 -22.44 -19.51
N MET A 362 5.68 -23.13 -18.39
CA MET A 362 6.66 -22.69 -17.39
C MET A 362 8.11 -22.68 -17.93
N GLU A 363 8.48 -23.63 -18.79
CA GLU A 363 9.83 -23.70 -19.38
C GLU A 363 10.13 -22.47 -20.24
N SER A 364 9.22 -22.12 -21.16
CA SER A 364 9.35 -20.91 -21.97
C SER A 364 9.29 -19.63 -21.12
N LEU A 365 8.45 -19.59 -20.07
CA LEU A 365 8.37 -18.44 -19.17
C LEU A 365 9.65 -18.27 -18.32
N ALA A 366 10.29 -19.37 -17.94
CA ALA A 366 11.56 -19.36 -17.23
C ALA A 366 12.69 -18.83 -18.13
N ALA A 367 12.67 -19.17 -19.42
CA ALA A 367 13.65 -18.75 -20.42
C ALA A 367 13.48 -17.30 -20.91
N ASP A 368 12.26 -16.74 -20.86
CA ASP A 368 12.03 -15.33 -21.20
C ASP A 368 12.79 -14.39 -20.26
N ASP A 369 13.09 -13.16 -20.68
CA ASP A 369 13.79 -12.16 -19.86
C ASP A 369 12.87 -11.04 -19.36
N VAL A 370 11.59 -11.01 -19.77
CA VAL A 370 10.62 -9.98 -19.41
C VAL A 370 9.32 -10.57 -18.85
N ALA A 371 8.65 -11.45 -19.60
CA ALA A 371 7.35 -11.99 -19.25
C ALA A 371 7.39 -12.67 -17.87
N GLY A 372 6.51 -12.23 -16.97
CA GLY A 372 6.37 -12.80 -15.63
C GLY A 372 7.61 -12.64 -14.73
N LYS A 373 8.61 -11.83 -15.13
CA LYS A 373 9.80 -11.52 -14.32
C LYS A 373 9.52 -10.48 -13.25
N TYR A 374 8.47 -10.74 -12.48
CA TYR A 374 8.01 -9.85 -11.43
C TYR A 374 9.01 -9.82 -10.27
N GLY A 375 9.30 -8.61 -9.81
CA GLY A 375 10.18 -8.36 -8.68
C GLY A 375 10.06 -6.93 -8.17
N TRP A 376 10.91 -6.54 -7.23
CA TRP A 376 10.93 -5.16 -6.73
C TRP A 376 11.13 -4.13 -7.86
N THR A 377 11.84 -4.53 -8.92
CA THR A 377 12.03 -3.75 -10.14
C THR A 377 10.72 -3.44 -10.86
N SER A 378 9.66 -4.24 -10.70
CA SER A 378 8.33 -3.97 -11.25
C SER A 378 7.64 -2.80 -10.51
N ASN A 379 7.80 -2.71 -9.18
CA ASN A 379 7.37 -1.52 -8.43
C ASN A 379 8.20 -0.29 -8.88
N LEU A 380 9.52 -0.46 -9.09
CA LEU A 380 10.38 0.61 -9.58
C LEU A 380 9.93 1.13 -10.96
N TRP A 381 9.47 0.25 -11.84
CA TRP A 381 8.92 0.68 -13.12
C TRP A 381 7.70 1.60 -12.94
N GLN A 382 6.80 1.26 -11.99
CA GLN A 382 5.63 2.10 -11.68
C GLN A 382 6.05 3.44 -11.08
N VAL A 383 7.10 3.48 -10.25
CA VAL A 383 7.72 4.74 -9.78
C VAL A 383 8.19 5.58 -10.97
N GLY A 384 8.93 4.98 -11.92
CA GLY A 384 9.37 5.66 -13.14
C GLY A 384 8.20 6.19 -13.98
N ARG A 385 7.11 5.42 -14.05
CA ARG A 385 5.88 5.82 -14.74
C ARG A 385 5.25 7.06 -14.10
N LEU A 386 5.14 7.08 -12.77
CA LEU A 386 4.63 8.24 -12.03
C LEU A 386 5.50 9.49 -12.23
N MET A 387 6.83 9.32 -12.20
CA MET A 387 7.76 10.42 -12.48
C MET A 387 7.60 10.94 -13.92
N THR A 388 7.41 10.05 -14.89
CA THR A 388 7.15 10.43 -16.29
C THR A 388 5.88 11.26 -16.40
N ILE A 389 4.79 10.87 -15.72
CA ILE A 389 3.54 11.63 -15.70
C ILE A 389 3.74 13.03 -15.10
N MET A 390 4.53 13.15 -14.02
CA MET A 390 4.81 14.45 -13.41
C MET A 390 5.64 15.37 -14.31
N ILE A 391 6.67 14.83 -14.98
CA ILE A 391 7.56 15.57 -15.88
C ILE A 391 6.81 16.01 -17.14
N THR A 392 6.09 15.09 -17.78
CA THR A 392 5.36 15.34 -19.03
C THR A 392 4.05 16.09 -18.80
N ARG A 393 3.47 15.96 -17.60
CA ARG A 393 2.12 16.44 -17.26
C ARG A 393 1.06 15.81 -18.15
N MET A 394 1.30 14.57 -18.55
CA MET A 394 0.42 13.78 -19.40
C MET A 394 0.09 12.46 -18.72
N LEU A 395 -1.14 11.99 -18.94
CA LEU A 395 -1.50 10.64 -18.53
C LEU A 395 -0.69 9.59 -19.31
N PRO A 396 -0.53 8.38 -18.73
CA PRO A 396 0.06 7.23 -19.39
C PRO A 396 -0.44 7.01 -20.82
N ASP A 397 0.48 6.80 -21.77
CA ASP A 397 0.18 6.24 -23.09
C ASP A 397 -0.21 4.76 -22.99
N VAL A 398 -1.20 4.34 -23.79
CA VAL A 398 -1.83 3.03 -23.67
C VAL A 398 -2.15 2.52 -25.09
N PRO A 399 -1.38 1.56 -25.65
CA PRO A 399 -0.22 0.90 -25.04
C PRO A 399 0.99 1.83 -24.89
N PRO A 400 1.85 1.59 -23.90
CA PRO A 400 3.05 2.38 -23.75
C PRO A 400 4.05 2.07 -24.88
N ALA A 401 4.63 3.12 -25.48
CA ALA A 401 5.61 2.97 -26.56
C ALA A 401 7.01 2.72 -25.98
N CYS A 402 7.69 1.69 -26.48
CA CYS A 402 9.08 1.41 -26.14
C CYS A 402 10.01 1.98 -27.21
N THR A 403 11.00 2.77 -26.80
CA THR A 403 12.02 3.33 -27.70
C THR A 403 13.42 3.03 -27.18
N GLN A 404 14.39 3.07 -28.08
CA GLN A 404 15.80 2.95 -27.71
C GLN A 404 16.31 4.31 -27.22
N GLY A 405 16.86 4.35 -26.01
CA GLY A 405 17.38 5.55 -25.38
C GLY A 405 18.82 5.36 -24.91
N ARG A 406 19.65 6.41 -25.00
CA ARG A 406 21.00 6.43 -24.44
C ARG A 406 20.94 7.06 -23.04
N ILE A 407 21.09 6.24 -22.02
CA ILE A 407 21.02 6.64 -20.62
C ILE A 407 22.41 6.92 -20.10
N THR A 408 22.60 8.07 -19.47
CA THR A 408 23.82 8.41 -18.74
C THR A 408 23.70 7.95 -17.30
N LYS A 409 24.64 7.12 -16.85
CA LYS A 409 24.77 6.64 -15.48
C LYS A 409 25.50 7.66 -14.60
N PRO A 410 25.44 7.52 -13.26
CA PRO A 410 26.09 8.46 -12.34
C PRO A 410 27.61 8.56 -12.51
N ASP A 411 28.25 7.49 -12.96
CA ASP A 411 29.68 7.44 -13.27
C ASP A 411 30.06 8.10 -14.61
N GLY A 412 29.09 8.70 -15.30
CA GLY A 412 29.24 9.31 -16.62
C GLY A 412 29.25 8.31 -17.77
N THR A 413 29.21 7.00 -17.49
CA THR A 413 29.09 5.99 -18.55
C THR A 413 27.71 6.07 -19.18
N ALA A 414 27.63 5.73 -20.48
CA ALA A 414 26.36 5.69 -21.18
C ALA A 414 26.01 4.25 -21.55
N GLN A 415 24.75 3.87 -21.34
CA GLN A 415 24.21 2.59 -21.76
C GLN A 415 23.00 2.83 -22.66
N THR A 416 22.96 2.13 -23.78
CA THR A 416 21.78 2.11 -24.64
C THR A 416 20.81 1.05 -24.12
N VAL A 417 19.58 1.43 -23.82
CA VAL A 417 18.53 0.52 -23.36
C VAL A 417 17.23 0.75 -24.12
N TRP A 418 16.39 -0.28 -24.20
CA TRP A 418 14.98 -0.13 -24.55
C TRP A 418 14.22 0.37 -23.32
N THR A 419 13.51 1.48 -23.43
CA THR A 419 12.81 2.12 -22.33
C THR A 419 11.46 2.68 -22.77
N TYR A 420 10.50 2.71 -21.84
CA TYR A 420 9.16 3.26 -22.07
C TYR A 420 9.04 4.76 -21.79
N SER A 421 10.15 5.42 -21.47
CA SER A 421 10.21 6.88 -21.35
C SER A 421 11.40 7.47 -22.09
N GLY A 422 11.78 6.87 -23.23
CA GLY A 422 12.87 7.37 -24.06
C GLY A 422 12.59 8.75 -24.68
N HIS A 423 11.32 9.14 -24.80
CA HIS A 423 10.92 10.51 -25.18
C HIS A 423 11.45 11.56 -24.19
N LEU A 424 11.62 11.23 -22.91
CA LEU A 424 12.23 12.15 -21.93
C LEU A 424 13.67 12.51 -22.29
N LEU A 425 14.34 11.74 -23.14
CA LEU A 425 15.72 12.01 -23.57
C LEU A 425 15.78 12.96 -24.78
N GLY A 426 14.63 13.34 -25.34
CA GLY A 426 14.53 14.30 -26.43
C GLY A 426 14.72 15.74 -25.98
N SER A 427 14.94 16.63 -26.95
CA SER A 427 15.21 18.06 -26.70
C SER A 427 13.99 18.80 -26.13
N GLU A 428 12.79 18.26 -26.32
CA GLU A 428 11.56 18.84 -25.78
C GLU A 428 11.56 18.90 -24.24
N PHE A 429 12.36 18.06 -23.57
CA PHE A 429 12.52 18.04 -22.12
C PHE A 429 13.89 18.56 -21.65
N ASP A 430 14.67 19.23 -22.50
CA ASP A 430 15.99 19.78 -22.12
C ASP A 430 15.92 20.84 -21.02
N HIS A 431 14.74 21.39 -20.79
CA HIS A 431 14.45 22.28 -19.68
C HIS A 431 14.34 21.55 -18.33
N TYR A 432 14.57 20.24 -18.21
CA TYR A 432 14.68 19.50 -16.94
C TYR A 432 16.09 18.89 -16.78
N ASP A 433 16.50 18.64 -15.54
CA ASP A 433 17.79 18.03 -15.19
C ASP A 433 18.07 16.77 -16.06
N PRO A 434 19.13 16.76 -16.89
CA PRO A 434 19.46 15.62 -17.75
C PRO A 434 19.66 14.31 -16.99
N LEU A 435 20.18 14.37 -15.77
CA LEU A 435 20.37 13.19 -14.92
C LEU A 435 19.03 12.67 -14.41
N LEU A 436 18.08 13.55 -14.09
CA LEU A 436 16.72 13.17 -13.68
C LEU A 436 16.03 12.40 -14.81
N ARG A 437 16.03 12.98 -16.01
CA ARG A 437 15.41 12.38 -17.21
C ARG A 437 16.02 11.02 -17.53
N SER A 438 17.36 10.92 -17.50
CA SER A 438 18.09 9.68 -17.71
C SER A 438 17.75 8.62 -16.66
N THR A 439 17.67 9.01 -15.39
CA THR A 439 17.36 8.09 -14.28
C THR A 439 15.93 7.56 -14.35
N VAL A 440 14.96 8.42 -14.67
CA VAL A 440 13.56 8.00 -14.88
C VAL A 440 13.47 7.02 -16.05
N ALA A 441 14.13 7.33 -17.17
CA ALA A 441 14.24 6.42 -18.32
C ALA A 441 14.89 5.08 -17.96
N TRP A 442 15.83 5.07 -17.04
CA TRP A 442 16.51 3.85 -16.60
C TRP A 442 15.60 2.95 -15.77
N CYS A 443 14.81 3.55 -14.87
CA CYS A 443 13.81 2.85 -14.06
C CYS A 443 12.72 2.20 -14.93
N MET A 444 12.44 2.79 -16.10
CA MET A 444 11.46 2.30 -17.07
C MET A 444 12.04 1.41 -18.18
N ALA A 445 13.24 0.86 -17.98
CA ALA A 445 13.82 -0.08 -18.93
C ALA A 445 12.91 -1.31 -19.16
N HIS A 446 12.84 -1.75 -20.41
CA HIS A 446 11.98 -2.84 -20.88
C HIS A 446 12.27 -4.14 -20.15
N ARG A 447 13.56 -4.52 -20.08
CA ARG A 447 14.00 -5.69 -19.32
C ARG A 447 14.20 -5.32 -17.85
N PRO A 448 13.62 -6.06 -16.90
CA PRO A 448 13.84 -5.79 -15.47
C PRO A 448 15.31 -5.81 -15.06
N ALA A 449 16.14 -6.64 -15.71
CA ALA A 449 17.58 -6.74 -15.46
C ALA A 449 18.38 -5.53 -15.94
N ASP A 450 17.83 -4.72 -16.86
CA ASP A 450 18.48 -3.50 -17.34
C ASP A 450 18.19 -2.29 -16.43
N ARG A 451 17.24 -2.41 -15.49
CA ARG A 451 16.90 -1.35 -14.52
C ARG A 451 18.02 -1.20 -13.46
N PRO A 452 18.15 -0.04 -12.81
CA PRO A 452 19.25 0.19 -11.86
C PRO A 452 19.20 -0.76 -10.66
N GLY A 453 20.36 -1.05 -10.08
CA GLY A 453 20.44 -1.78 -8.81
C GLY A 453 19.88 -0.95 -7.66
N ILE A 454 19.26 -1.58 -6.66
CA ILE A 454 18.54 -0.85 -5.60
C ILE A 454 19.45 0.07 -4.77
N LEU A 455 20.68 -0.37 -4.40
CA LEU A 455 21.65 0.46 -3.67
C LEU A 455 22.24 1.57 -4.54
N GLU A 456 22.50 1.28 -5.81
CA GLU A 456 23.01 2.27 -6.75
C GLU A 456 22.00 3.41 -6.94
N LEU A 457 20.72 3.04 -7.12
CA LEU A 457 19.64 3.99 -7.27
C LEU A 457 19.40 4.80 -5.99
N GLU A 458 19.44 4.17 -4.82
CA GLU A 458 19.29 4.88 -3.54
C GLU A 458 20.34 5.99 -3.39
N ARG A 459 21.62 5.64 -3.60
CA ARG A 459 22.73 6.61 -3.49
C ARG A 459 22.57 7.74 -4.50
N LEU A 460 22.21 7.41 -5.73
CA LEU A 460 21.99 8.38 -6.80
C LEU A 460 20.86 9.36 -6.44
N ILE A 461 19.67 8.85 -6.13
CA ILE A 461 18.50 9.70 -5.85
C ILE A 461 18.72 10.52 -4.58
N ALA A 462 19.30 9.93 -3.53
CA ALA A 462 19.56 10.65 -2.28
C ALA A 462 20.59 11.78 -2.49
N ALA A 463 21.69 11.51 -3.20
CA ALA A 463 22.67 12.53 -3.53
C ALA A 463 22.05 13.62 -4.41
N ALA A 464 21.29 13.23 -5.44
CA ALA A 464 20.62 14.18 -6.32
C ALA A 464 19.59 15.03 -5.56
N ALA A 465 18.77 14.47 -4.67
CA ALA A 465 17.77 15.20 -3.90
C ALA A 465 18.37 16.17 -2.86
N ALA A 466 19.61 15.93 -2.43
CA ALA A 466 20.32 16.80 -1.49
C ALA A 466 20.98 18.02 -2.14
N VAL A 467 21.18 18.01 -3.47
CA VAL A 467 21.77 19.15 -4.18
C VAL A 467 20.82 20.34 -4.17
N ASP A 468 21.28 21.47 -3.63
CA ASP A 468 20.58 22.75 -3.74
C ASP A 468 20.60 23.24 -5.19
N ARG A 469 19.41 23.33 -5.79
CA ARG A 469 19.21 23.80 -7.17
C ARG A 469 18.48 25.15 -7.21
N SER A 470 18.22 25.77 -6.06
CA SER A 470 17.41 27.00 -5.97
C SER A 470 17.88 28.11 -6.92
N GLY A 471 19.19 28.26 -7.12
CA GLY A 471 19.77 29.25 -8.03
C GLY A 471 19.83 28.85 -9.51
N ALA A 472 19.67 27.57 -9.85
CA ALA A 472 19.78 27.04 -11.22
C ALA A 472 18.43 26.67 -11.86
N GLU A 473 17.35 26.71 -11.07
CA GLU A 473 16.01 26.41 -11.57
C GLU A 473 15.54 27.50 -12.53
N ALA A 474 15.18 27.09 -13.75
CA ALA A 474 14.73 28.00 -14.79
C ALA A 474 13.54 28.86 -14.35
N GLU A 475 13.48 30.10 -14.86
CA GLU A 475 12.33 30.98 -14.72
C GLU A 475 11.05 30.27 -15.21
N GLY A 476 9.94 30.44 -14.47
CA GLY A 476 8.63 29.86 -14.81
C GLY A 476 8.33 28.49 -14.19
N ARG A 477 9.23 27.94 -13.37
CA ARG A 477 8.93 26.75 -12.56
C ARG A 477 8.21 27.12 -11.26
N VAL A 478 7.21 26.31 -10.90
CA VAL A 478 6.42 26.49 -9.68
C VAL A 478 6.83 25.49 -8.61
N SER A 479 6.76 25.91 -7.35
CA SER A 479 6.91 24.98 -6.23
C SER A 479 5.63 24.17 -6.02
N ILE A 480 5.78 22.92 -5.60
CA ILE A 480 4.67 22.10 -5.13
C ILE A 480 3.96 22.84 -3.99
N ALA A 481 4.68 23.40 -3.02
CA ALA A 481 4.08 24.18 -1.93
C ALA A 481 3.18 25.31 -2.44
N SER A 482 3.62 26.09 -3.44
CA SER A 482 2.81 27.16 -4.05
C SER A 482 1.56 26.62 -4.72
N LEU A 483 1.66 25.50 -5.46
CA LEU A 483 0.51 24.84 -6.08
C LEU A 483 -0.50 24.33 -5.06
N LEU A 484 -0.01 23.76 -3.96
CA LEU A 484 -0.84 23.24 -2.87
C LEU A 484 -1.48 24.37 -2.04
N GLY A 485 -1.03 25.62 -2.23
CA GLY A 485 -1.28 26.74 -1.34
C GLY A 485 -0.25 26.70 -0.22
N GLU A 486 0.59 27.74 -0.12
CA GLU A 486 1.56 27.81 0.97
C GLU A 486 0.82 27.68 2.31
N PRO A 487 1.25 26.76 3.20
CA PRO A 487 0.78 26.80 4.57
C PRO A 487 1.04 28.21 5.10
N PRO A 488 0.08 28.89 5.74
CA PRO A 488 0.38 30.12 6.46
C PRO A 488 1.63 29.87 7.30
N ALA A 489 2.61 30.77 7.20
CA ALA A 489 3.87 30.65 7.93
C ALA A 489 3.53 30.27 9.36
N ALA A 490 3.99 29.07 9.80
CA ALA A 490 3.60 28.46 11.06
C ALA A 490 3.58 29.58 12.10
N ALA A 491 2.38 29.91 12.60
CA ALA A 491 2.23 31.01 13.53
C ALA A 491 3.26 30.73 14.62
N GLN A 492 4.26 31.60 14.78
CA GLN A 492 5.25 31.42 15.82
C GLN A 492 4.45 31.28 17.10
N ASP A 493 4.50 30.09 17.73
CA ASP A 493 3.82 29.87 18.98
C ASP A 493 4.17 31.06 19.87
N PRO A 494 3.18 31.78 20.41
CA PRO A 494 3.46 32.94 21.24
C PRO A 494 4.49 32.49 22.27
N PRO A 495 5.58 33.27 22.47
CA PRO A 495 6.68 32.86 23.33
C PRO A 495 6.08 32.32 24.63
N PRO A 496 6.49 31.12 25.07
CA PRO A 496 5.84 30.42 26.17
C PRO A 496 5.65 31.42 27.31
N ALA A 497 4.40 31.56 27.77
CA ALA A 497 4.08 32.51 28.81
C ALA A 497 5.09 32.35 29.95
N PRO A 498 5.69 33.45 30.45
CA PRO A 498 6.72 33.36 31.47
C PRO A 498 6.20 32.48 32.59
N ALA A 499 6.97 31.44 32.93
CA ALA A 499 6.57 30.49 33.96
C ALA A 499 6.12 31.29 35.20
N PRO A 500 4.94 30.98 35.77
CA PRO A 500 4.47 31.70 36.94
C PRO A 500 5.57 31.67 38.01
N PRO A 501 5.84 32.79 38.69
CA PRO A 501 6.88 32.86 39.69
C PRO A 501 6.66 31.71 40.68
N ARG A 502 7.68 30.87 40.87
CA ARG A 502 7.64 29.81 41.87
C ARG A 502 7.18 30.47 43.19
N PRO A 503 6.15 29.92 43.85
CA PRO A 503 5.77 30.39 45.17
C PRO A 503 7.04 30.44 46.02
N ALA A 504 7.34 31.61 46.58
CA ALA A 504 8.47 31.77 47.48
C ALA A 504 8.37 30.67 48.53
N ALA A 505 9.43 29.86 48.66
CA ALA A 505 9.52 28.84 49.68
C ALA A 505 9.19 29.50 51.02
N GLY A 506 8.04 29.14 51.58
CA GLY A 506 7.64 29.62 52.90
C GLY A 506 8.73 29.26 53.90
N PRO A 507 9.02 30.13 54.88
CA PRO A 507 10.06 29.87 55.86
C PRO A 507 9.79 28.54 56.57
N ASP A 508 10.82 27.69 56.59
CA ASP A 508 10.85 26.39 57.23
C ASP A 508 10.37 26.49 58.69
N GLY A 509 9.11 26.09 58.89
CA GLY A 509 8.53 25.85 60.20
C GLY A 509 9.19 24.63 60.82
N ARG A 510 10.22 24.86 61.64
CA ARG A 510 10.72 23.90 62.62
C ARG A 510 9.61 23.53 63.61
N GLY A 511 9.34 22.23 63.70
CA GLY A 511 8.56 21.60 64.78
C GLY A 511 7.82 20.40 64.21
N GLY A 512 7.92 19.17 64.72
CA GLY A 512 8.50 18.66 65.93
C GLY A 512 8.27 17.15 65.97
N ARG A 513 8.91 16.54 66.97
CA ARG A 513 8.93 15.14 67.39
C ARG A 513 7.61 14.34 67.33
N GLY A 514 7.78 13.02 67.22
CA GLY A 514 6.86 11.96 67.65
C GLY A 514 6.48 11.07 66.47
N GLY A 515 6.85 9.80 66.35
CA GLY A 515 6.84 8.74 67.37
C GLY A 515 5.60 7.87 67.13
N GLY A 516 5.75 6.55 66.96
CA GLY A 516 4.62 5.62 67.06
C GLY A 516 4.61 4.49 66.05
N ASP A 517 5.01 3.32 66.53
CA ASP A 517 4.75 1.98 65.99
C ASP A 517 3.27 1.61 65.85
N GLY A 518 3.02 0.53 65.10
CA GLY A 518 1.78 -0.26 65.11
C GLY A 518 0.96 -0.08 63.83
N GLY A 519 0.63 -1.09 63.02
CA GLY A 519 0.32 -2.48 63.34
C GLY A 519 -1.18 -2.72 63.09
N GLY A 520 -1.51 -3.69 62.23
CA GLY A 520 -2.77 -4.44 62.36
C GLY A 520 -3.89 -4.23 61.34
N PHE A 521 -4.07 -5.28 60.52
CA PHE A 521 -5.31 -6.06 60.29
C PHE A 521 -6.71 -5.43 60.17
N GLY A 522 -7.47 -5.99 59.21
CA GLY A 522 -8.94 -6.08 59.19
C GLY A 522 -9.59 -5.22 58.09
N GLY A 523 -10.45 -5.68 57.19
CA GLY A 523 -11.42 -6.77 57.25
C GLY A 523 -12.85 -6.18 57.30
N GLY A 524 -13.74 -6.58 56.37
CA GLY A 524 -15.19 -6.31 56.40
C GLY A 524 -15.69 -5.67 55.09
N ARG A 525 -16.44 -6.35 54.20
CA ARG A 525 -17.84 -6.85 54.27
C ARG A 525 -18.89 -5.82 54.71
N GLY A 526 -19.81 -5.55 53.80
CA GLY A 526 -21.15 -4.97 54.00
C GLY A 526 -21.63 -4.40 52.66
N GLY A 527 -22.76 -4.77 52.03
CA GLY A 527 -23.98 -5.39 52.53
C GLY A 527 -25.10 -4.34 52.63
N GLY A 528 -26.03 -4.33 51.67
CA GLY A 528 -27.29 -3.55 51.69
C GLY A 528 -27.75 -3.23 50.26
N ARG A 529 -28.73 -3.90 49.64
CA ARG A 529 -30.16 -4.11 49.92
C ARG A 529 -31.00 -2.83 50.02
N GLY A 530 -31.82 -2.63 48.98
CA GLY A 530 -33.06 -1.84 48.87
C GLY A 530 -33.41 -1.77 47.37
N ALA A 531 -34.37 -2.50 46.78
CA ALA A 531 -35.81 -2.63 47.05
C ALA A 531 -36.47 -1.23 47.04
N ARG A 532 -37.46 -0.85 46.22
CA ARG A 532 -38.58 -1.50 45.51
C ARG A 532 -39.18 -0.51 44.47
N GLY A 533 -40.04 -1.01 43.57
CA GLY A 533 -41.07 -0.25 42.85
C GLY A 533 -40.96 -0.41 41.33
N ASP A 534 -41.48 -1.44 40.67
CA ASP A 534 -42.85 -1.99 40.57
C ASP A 534 -43.74 -1.30 39.51
N GLY A 535 -44.42 -2.15 38.71
CA GLY A 535 -45.35 -1.81 37.63
C GLY A 535 -44.74 -1.94 36.22
N GLY A 536 -45.12 -2.86 35.34
CA GLY A 536 -46.24 -3.79 35.30
C GLY A 536 -46.79 -3.89 33.87
N ARG A 537 -47.22 -5.11 33.49
CA ARG A 537 -47.92 -5.53 32.26
C ARG A 537 -47.05 -5.80 31.02
N GLY A 538 -47.17 -6.94 30.33
CA GLY A 538 -48.05 -8.08 30.55
C GLY A 538 -48.00 -9.07 29.37
N GLY A 539 -48.16 -10.35 29.71
CA GLY A 539 -48.62 -11.48 28.88
C GLY A 539 -47.76 -11.87 27.66
N SER A 540 -47.84 -13.08 27.11
CA SER A 540 -48.36 -14.37 27.56
C SER A 540 -48.07 -15.37 26.43
N ARG A 541 -48.00 -16.66 26.81
CA ARG A 541 -47.97 -17.90 25.99
C ARG A 541 -46.57 -18.30 25.50
N GLY A 542 -46.09 -19.54 25.69
CA GLY A 542 -46.68 -20.74 26.28
C GLY A 542 -45.91 -21.98 25.78
N GLY A 543 -45.78 -22.99 26.65
CA GLY A 543 -45.65 -24.41 26.26
C GLY A 543 -44.25 -24.93 25.90
N GLY A 544 -43.64 -25.70 26.82
CA GLY A 544 -42.62 -26.72 26.50
C GLY A 544 -43.27 -27.98 25.87
N PRO A 545 -42.74 -29.21 26.05
CA PRO A 545 -41.50 -29.60 26.74
C PRO A 545 -40.64 -30.67 26.00
N GLY A 546 -39.44 -30.93 26.51
CA GLY A 546 -39.00 -32.30 26.79
C GLY A 546 -37.96 -32.98 25.88
N GLY A 547 -37.08 -33.74 26.54
CA GLY A 547 -36.16 -34.75 25.97
C GLY A 547 -34.73 -34.22 25.85
N GLY A 548 -33.70 -34.71 26.55
CA GLY A 548 -33.41 -36.07 27.01
C GLY A 548 -32.01 -36.41 26.46
N GLY A 549 -31.05 -36.71 27.35
CA GLY A 549 -29.66 -37.03 26.96
C GLY A 549 -29.52 -38.32 26.14
N PRO A 550 -28.29 -38.83 25.85
CA PRO A 550 -27.39 -39.24 26.93
C PRO A 550 -25.87 -39.06 26.67
N ARG A 551 -25.14 -39.42 27.73
CA ARG A 551 -23.68 -39.60 27.85
C ARG A 551 -23.15 -40.80 27.04
N GLY A 552 -21.87 -40.71 26.67
CA GLY A 552 -20.93 -41.81 26.44
C GLY A 552 -19.58 -41.20 26.01
N GLY A 553 -18.39 -41.49 26.56
CA GLY A 553 -17.94 -42.55 27.45
C GLY A 553 -16.99 -43.52 26.72
N GLY A 554 -15.67 -43.39 26.92
CA GLY A 554 -14.64 -44.41 26.57
C GLY A 554 -13.43 -43.82 25.84
N ARG A 555 -12.27 -43.57 26.50
CA ARG A 555 -11.17 -44.50 26.89
C ARG A 555 -10.35 -45.07 25.73
N GLY A 556 -9.03 -44.81 25.76
CA GLY A 556 -8.04 -45.89 25.68
C GLY A 556 -6.84 -45.72 24.73
N GLY A 557 -5.63 -45.85 25.29
CA GLY A 557 -4.39 -46.25 24.60
C GLY A 557 -3.47 -45.07 24.25
N GLY A 558 -2.29 -44.85 24.85
CA GLY A 558 -1.33 -45.78 25.43
C GLY A 558 -0.35 -46.25 24.35
N GLY A 559 0.85 -45.67 24.29
CA GLY A 559 1.85 -46.00 23.26
C GLY A 559 3.17 -45.26 23.44
N ASP A 560 3.89 -45.65 24.48
CA ASP A 560 5.28 -45.31 24.78
C ASP A 560 6.26 -46.05 23.83
N ARG A 561 7.55 -45.64 23.84
CA ARG A 561 8.75 -46.16 23.11
C ARG A 561 9.06 -45.46 21.76
N GLY A 562 10.28 -45.03 21.48
CA GLY A 562 11.54 -45.25 22.19
C GLY A 562 12.71 -44.43 21.64
N ARG A 563 13.71 -44.29 22.52
CA ARG A 563 15.08 -43.86 22.25
C ARG A 563 15.82 -44.90 21.41
N GLY A 564 16.67 -44.42 20.49
CA GLY A 564 17.82 -45.09 19.89
C GLY A 564 18.43 -44.11 18.89
N GLY A 565 19.67 -43.61 19.01
CA GLY A 565 20.90 -44.30 19.37
C GLY A 565 21.50 -44.91 18.11
N GLY A 566 22.40 -44.20 17.42
CA GLY A 566 22.95 -44.68 16.14
C GLY A 566 24.06 -43.82 15.56
N ASN A 567 25.21 -43.82 16.24
CA ASN A 567 26.50 -43.35 15.75
C ASN A 567 27.07 -44.37 14.73
N ARG A 568 27.47 -43.94 13.53
CA ARG A 568 28.40 -44.59 12.55
C ARG A 568 28.66 -43.53 11.47
N GLY A 569 29.86 -43.03 11.21
CA GLY A 569 31.13 -43.74 11.10
C GLY A 569 31.27 -44.26 9.67
N GLY A 570 31.85 -43.44 8.76
CA GLY A 570 32.02 -43.80 7.36
C GLY A 570 33.03 -42.90 6.65
N ARG A 571 34.32 -43.18 6.88
CA ARG A 571 35.44 -42.71 6.07
C ARG A 571 35.33 -43.24 4.64
N GLY A 572 35.83 -42.47 3.67
CA GLY A 572 36.46 -43.06 2.49
C GLY A 572 36.46 -42.21 1.21
N ARG A 573 37.64 -41.64 0.90
CA ARG A 573 38.35 -41.58 -0.41
C ARG A 573 37.52 -41.31 -1.68
N GLY A 574 37.90 -40.43 -2.61
CA GLY A 574 39.18 -39.81 -2.94
C GLY A 574 39.25 -39.60 -4.47
N GLY A 575 40.17 -38.75 -4.91
CA GLY A 575 40.66 -38.67 -6.30
C GLY A 575 39.91 -37.63 -7.15
N ARG A 576 40.45 -36.43 -7.35
CA ARG A 576 41.47 -36.03 -8.36
C ARG A 576 41.04 -36.27 -9.80
N GLY A 577 41.01 -35.21 -10.61
CA GLY A 577 40.98 -35.33 -12.06
C GLY A 577 40.66 -34.06 -12.84
N ALA A 578 41.52 -33.04 -12.77
CA ALA A 578 41.82 -32.18 -13.92
C ALA A 578 43.31 -32.42 -14.22
N PRO A 579 43.75 -32.50 -15.50
CA PRO A 579 43.98 -31.26 -16.26
C PRO A 579 43.84 -31.37 -17.80
N ARG A 580 43.36 -30.30 -18.45
CA ARG A 580 44.11 -29.44 -19.39
C ARG A 580 43.20 -28.34 -19.92
#